data_AF-A0A6A3JG19-F1
#
_entry.id   AF-A0A6A3JG19-F1
#
_cell.length_a   1.000
_cell.length_b   1.000
_cell.length_c   1.000
_cell.angle_alpha   90.00
_cell.angle_beta   90.00
_cell.angle_gamma   90.00
#
_symmetry.space_group_name_H-M   'P 1'
#
loop_
_entity.id
_entity.type
_entity.pdbx_description
1 polymer ?
#
loop_
_entity_poly.entity_id
_entity_poly.type
_entity_poly.pdbx_seq_one_letter_code
_entity_poly.pdbx_strand_id
1 'polypeptide(L)'
;MYNFAKEKRKWTPAMRRDNEGAAPQDWWPTHAKQYPMAWEIARLVFAIPPSSAASERAWSIMDFIHSKKRNRLAVDKVDMLAYIYANHLAVSTEGADWARLYSYPESQEALER
;
A
#
# COMPACT_ATOMS: atom_id res chain seq x y z
N MET A 1 -3.58 -1.30 25.82
CA MET A 1 -4.91 -0.90 25.27
C MET A 1 -5.83 -0.23 26.29
N TYR A 2 -5.99 -0.76 27.51
CA TYR A 2 -7.00 -0.27 28.47
C TYR A 2 -6.93 1.24 28.78
N ASN A 3 -5.72 1.80 28.90
CA ASN A 3 -5.52 3.23 29.16
C ASN A 3 -5.99 4.11 28.00
N PHE A 4 -5.68 3.75 26.75
CA PHE A 4 -6.14 4.46 25.56
C PHE A 4 -7.67 4.52 25.50
N ALA A 5 -8.33 3.37 25.67
CA ALA A 5 -9.79 3.30 25.63
C ALA A 5 -10.43 4.10 26.79
N LYS A 6 -9.84 4.04 28.00
CA LYS A 6 -10.30 4.80 29.16
C LYS A 6 -10.15 6.30 28.97
N GLU A 7 -9.07 6.78 28.36
CA GLU A 7 -8.87 8.19 28.05
C GLU A 7 -9.83 8.68 26.97
N LYS A 8 -9.93 7.95 25.84
CA LYS A 8 -10.83 8.31 24.74
C LYS A 8 -12.30 8.33 25.16
N ARG A 9 -12.71 7.47 26.11
CA ARG A 9 -14.08 7.48 26.69
C ARG A 9 -14.41 8.76 27.47
N LYS A 10 -13.41 9.47 27.98
CA LYS A 10 -13.59 10.74 28.70
C LYS A 10 -13.67 11.96 27.77
N TRP A 11 -13.41 11.78 26.47
CA TRP A 11 -13.38 12.89 25.53
C TRP A 11 -14.78 13.47 25.29
N THR A 12 -14.91 14.78 25.53
CA THR A 12 -16.11 15.55 25.18
C THR A 12 -16.17 15.82 23.67
N PRO A 13 -17.33 16.25 23.13
CA PRO A 13 -17.42 16.64 21.72
C PRO A 13 -16.46 17.76 21.28
N ALA A 14 -16.04 18.63 22.21
CA ALA A 14 -15.02 19.65 21.93
C ALA A 14 -13.63 19.01 21.79
N MET A 15 -13.24 18.15 22.73
CA MET A 15 -11.95 17.45 22.69
C MET A 15 -11.80 16.57 21.44
N ARG A 16 -12.91 15.98 20.96
CA ARG A 16 -12.90 15.21 19.71
C ARG A 16 -12.57 16.09 18.50
N ARG A 17 -13.21 17.26 18.39
CA ARG A 17 -12.97 18.23 17.31
C ARG A 17 -11.52 18.73 17.30
N ASP A 18 -10.98 19.04 18.49
CA ASP A 18 -9.58 19.51 18.60
C ASP A 18 -8.56 18.44 18.14
N ASN A 19 -8.95 17.16 18.20
CA ASN A 19 -8.11 16.03 17.78
C ASN A 19 -8.49 15.47 16.40
N GLU A 20 -9.46 16.07 15.70
CA GLU A 20 -9.98 15.60 14.40
C GLU A 20 -9.07 16.03 13.23
N GLY A 21 -8.23 17.06 13.44
CA GLY A 21 -7.41 17.66 12.38
C GLY A 21 -6.09 16.96 12.06
N ALA A 22 -5.66 15.98 12.85
CA ALA A 22 -4.41 15.25 12.60
C ALA A 22 -4.69 13.97 11.80
N ALA A 23 -4.00 13.78 10.68
CA ALA A 23 -4.08 12.52 9.97
C ALA A 23 -3.60 11.38 10.89
N PRO A 24 -4.31 10.24 10.97
CA PRO A 24 -3.97 9.17 11.89
C PRO A 24 -2.51 8.68 11.77
N GLN A 25 -1.97 8.67 10.55
CA GLN A 25 -0.59 8.31 10.24
C GLN A 25 0.45 9.22 10.91
N ASP A 26 0.11 10.49 11.16
CA ASP A 26 0.99 11.46 11.82
C ASP A 26 0.74 11.49 13.34
N TRP A 27 -0.50 11.22 13.77
CA TRP A 27 -0.89 11.24 15.17
C TRP A 27 -0.31 10.06 15.97
N TRP A 28 -0.36 8.85 15.42
CA TRP A 28 0.06 7.65 16.14
C TRP A 28 1.55 7.61 16.51
N PRO A 29 2.51 8.02 15.64
CA PRO A 29 3.92 8.11 15.99
C PRO A 29 4.20 9.04 17.17
N THR A 30 3.50 10.18 17.25
CA THR A 30 3.69 11.15 18.36
C THR A 30 3.21 10.62 19.71
N HIS A 31 2.28 9.64 19.71
CA HIS A 31 1.72 9.03 20.91
C HIS A 31 2.23 7.59 21.16
N ALA A 32 3.22 7.13 20.39
CA ALA A 32 3.72 5.76 20.45
C ALA A 32 4.23 5.38 21.85
N LYS A 33 4.91 6.30 22.55
CA LYS A 33 5.39 6.08 23.93
C LYS A 33 4.26 5.98 24.96
N GLN A 34 3.17 6.73 24.75
CA GLN A 34 2.02 6.73 25.66
C GLN A 34 1.17 5.46 25.47
N TYR A 35 1.12 4.94 24.24
CA TYR A 35 0.29 3.79 23.88
C TYR A 35 1.04 2.74 23.05
N PRO A 36 2.11 2.12 23.58
CA PRO A 36 3.01 1.27 22.80
C PRO A 36 2.30 0.08 22.12
N MET A 37 1.40 -0.58 22.85
CA MET A 37 0.63 -1.70 22.30
C MET A 37 -0.40 -1.28 21.24
N ALA A 38 -1.00 -0.10 21.37
CA ALA A 38 -1.95 0.38 20.38
C ALA A 38 -1.24 0.88 19.11
N TRP A 39 -0.06 1.49 19.30
CA TRP A 39 0.82 1.89 18.21
C TRP A 39 1.24 0.71 17.33
N GLU A 40 1.67 -0.42 17.90
CA GLU A 40 2.03 -1.60 17.10
C GLU A 40 0.89 -2.08 16.20
N ILE A 41 -0.35 -2.03 16.70
CA ILE A 41 -1.52 -2.40 15.91
C ILE A 41 -1.81 -1.35 14.84
N ALA A 42 -1.74 -0.06 15.18
CA ALA A 42 -1.92 1.02 14.21
C ALA A 42 -0.91 0.91 13.07
N ARG A 43 0.36 0.58 13.38
CA ARG A 43 1.42 0.37 12.39
C ARG A 43 1.08 -0.78 11.43
N LEU A 44 0.55 -1.89 11.95
CA LEU A 44 0.09 -3.01 11.11
C LEU A 44 -1.10 -2.61 10.24
N VAL A 45 -2.08 -1.90 10.82
CA VAL A 45 -3.27 -1.45 10.08
C VAL A 45 -2.89 -0.51 8.94
N PHE A 46 -1.98 0.44 9.16
CA PHE A 46 -1.52 1.34 8.10
C PHE A 46 -0.64 0.68 7.05
N ALA A 47 -0.03 -0.47 7.35
CA ALA A 47 0.69 -1.26 6.36
C ALA A 47 -0.25 -2.05 5.43
N ILE A 48 -1.52 -2.21 5.79
CA ILE A 48 -2.51 -2.91 4.96
C ILE A 48 -3.05 -1.93 3.91
N PRO A 49 -2.89 -2.22 2.60
CA PRO A 49 -3.51 -1.41 1.57
C PRO A 49 -5.05 -1.52 1.68
N PRO A 50 -5.79 -0.40 1.62
CA PRO A 50 -7.24 -0.40 1.82
C PRO A 50 -8.03 -0.94 0.62
N SER A 51 -7.38 -1.26 -0.51
CA SER A 51 -8.04 -1.69 -1.74
C SER A 51 -7.31 -2.83 -2.44
N SER A 52 -8.06 -3.60 -3.24
CA SER A 52 -7.53 -4.65 -4.12
C SER A 52 -6.72 -4.10 -5.29
N ALA A 53 -6.79 -2.80 -5.58
CA ALA A 53 -6.12 -2.19 -6.74
C ALA A 53 -4.60 -2.43 -6.79
N ALA A 54 -3.93 -2.57 -5.62
CA ALA A 54 -2.53 -2.95 -5.58
C ALA A 54 -2.30 -4.39 -6.08
N SER A 55 -3.19 -5.31 -5.70
CA SER A 55 -3.16 -6.71 -6.17
C SER A 55 -3.53 -6.81 -7.65
N GLU A 56 -4.54 -6.07 -8.10
CA GLU A 56 -4.94 -6.01 -9.51
C GLU A 56 -3.78 -5.54 -10.41
N ARG A 57 -3.07 -4.47 -10.01
CA ARG A 57 -1.84 -4.04 -10.69
C ARG A 57 -0.79 -5.15 -10.75
N ALA A 58 -0.54 -5.85 -9.64
CA ALA A 58 0.39 -6.98 -9.62
C ALA A 58 -0.02 -8.11 -10.59
N TRP A 59 -1.31 -8.44 -10.65
CA TRP A 59 -1.83 -9.42 -11.61
C TRP A 59 -1.67 -8.97 -13.06
N SER A 60 -1.93 -7.70 -13.35
CA SER A 60 -1.67 -7.14 -14.68
C SER A 60 -0.18 -7.16 -15.04
N ILE A 61 0.75 -7.06 -14.07
CA ILE A 61 2.21 -7.18 -14.31
C ILE A 61 2.53 -8.61 -14.73
N MET A 62 2.00 -9.58 -14.00
CA MET A 62 2.23 -10.99 -14.30
C MET A 62 1.64 -11.39 -15.66
N ASP A 63 0.44 -10.92 -16.01
CA ASP A 63 -0.17 -11.19 -17.33
C ASP A 63 0.65 -10.58 -18.49
N PHE A 64 1.21 -9.38 -18.28
CA PHE A 64 2.12 -8.76 -19.24
C PHE A 64 3.42 -9.54 -19.43
N ILE A 65 4.05 -9.99 -18.33
CA ILE A 65 5.30 -10.76 -18.34
C ILE A 65 5.08 -12.15 -18.94
N HIS A 66 3.97 -12.80 -18.58
CA HIS A 66 3.63 -14.17 -18.97
C HIS A 66 2.46 -14.19 -19.98
N SER A 67 2.61 -13.39 -21.04
CA SER A 67 1.60 -13.30 -22.09
C SER A 67 1.55 -14.56 -22.97
N LYS A 68 0.47 -14.72 -23.76
CA LYS A 68 0.31 -15.86 -24.69
C LYS A 68 1.50 -16.07 -25.65
N LYS A 69 2.17 -14.97 -26.05
CA LYS A 69 3.35 -15.01 -26.93
C LYS A 69 4.67 -15.28 -26.18
N ARG A 70 4.73 -15.05 -24.85
CA ARG A 70 5.94 -15.16 -24.00
C ARG A 70 5.69 -16.06 -22.78
N ASN A 71 5.13 -17.25 -22.99
CA ASN A 71 4.69 -18.17 -21.94
C ASN A 71 5.70 -19.28 -21.58
N ARG A 72 6.97 -19.17 -22.01
CA ARG A 72 8.02 -20.18 -21.76
C ARG A 72 8.87 -19.85 -20.53
N LEU A 73 8.30 -19.18 -19.54
CA LEU A 73 8.96 -18.83 -18.28
C LEU A 73 8.47 -19.76 -17.18
N ALA A 74 9.37 -20.22 -16.33
CA ALA A 74 9.00 -20.88 -15.08
C ALA A 74 8.31 -19.87 -14.14
N VAL A 75 7.40 -20.34 -13.30
CA VAL A 75 6.63 -19.50 -12.35
C VAL A 75 7.58 -18.64 -11.50
N ASP A 76 8.60 -19.24 -10.90
CA ASP A 76 9.60 -18.52 -10.09
C ASP A 76 10.29 -17.37 -10.84
N LYS A 77 10.47 -17.50 -12.17
CA LYS A 77 11.04 -16.44 -13.00
C LYS A 77 10.04 -15.31 -13.26
N VAL A 78 8.77 -15.65 -13.46
CA VAL A 78 7.70 -14.66 -13.60
C VAL A 78 7.58 -13.85 -12.30
N ASP A 79 7.56 -14.52 -11.15
CA ASP A 79 7.46 -13.88 -9.84
C ASP A 79 8.63 -12.93 -9.57
N MET A 80 9.86 -13.38 -9.87
CA MET A 80 11.06 -12.53 -9.72
C MET A 80 11.01 -11.30 -10.63
N LEU A 81 10.59 -11.47 -11.90
CA LEU A 81 10.46 -10.36 -12.83
C LEU A 81 9.35 -9.39 -12.42
N ALA A 82 8.21 -9.90 -11.94
CA ALA A 82 7.12 -9.08 -11.42
C ALA A 82 7.55 -8.29 -10.18
N TYR A 83 8.31 -8.92 -9.27
CA TYR A 83 8.89 -8.26 -8.11
C TYR A 83 9.83 -7.12 -8.51
N ILE A 84 10.75 -7.37 -9.44
CA ILE A 84 11.66 -6.33 -9.94
C ILE A 84 10.85 -5.21 -10.60
N TYR A 85 9.89 -5.53 -11.46
CA TYR A 85 9.07 -4.53 -12.14
C TYR A 85 8.28 -3.65 -11.16
N ALA A 86 7.63 -4.25 -10.16
CA ALA A 86 6.84 -3.51 -9.17
C ALA A 86 7.70 -2.62 -8.26
N ASN A 87 8.94 -3.02 -7.97
CA ASN A 87 9.81 -2.37 -6.99
C ASN A 87 10.99 -1.60 -7.59
N HIS A 88 11.15 -1.56 -8.92
CA HIS A 88 12.35 -0.97 -9.54
C HIS A 88 12.59 0.48 -9.11
N LEU A 89 11.55 1.28 -8.91
CA LEU A 89 11.68 2.67 -8.43
C LEU A 89 12.10 2.78 -6.97
N ALA A 90 11.82 1.78 -6.13
CA ALA A 90 12.26 1.79 -4.73
C ALA A 90 13.78 1.67 -4.60
N VAL A 91 14.46 1.18 -5.65
CA VAL A 91 15.91 1.00 -5.72
C VAL A 91 16.57 2.00 -6.66
N SER A 92 15.79 2.73 -7.47
CA SER A 92 16.30 3.71 -8.42
C SER A 92 16.79 4.96 -7.70
N THR A 93 17.97 5.46 -8.10
CA THR A 93 18.49 6.77 -7.71
C THR A 93 17.94 7.91 -8.56
N GLU A 94 17.31 7.58 -9.69
CA GLU A 94 16.62 8.54 -10.55
C GLU A 94 15.26 8.88 -9.94
N GLY A 95 14.84 10.16 -10.05
CA GLY A 95 13.56 10.61 -9.52
C GLY A 95 12.41 9.75 -10.03
N ALA A 96 11.45 9.44 -9.15
CA ALA A 96 10.34 8.56 -9.48
C ALA A 96 9.58 9.08 -10.71
N ASP A 97 9.67 8.37 -11.83
CA ASP A 97 8.84 8.61 -13.01
C ASP A 97 7.44 8.06 -12.73
N TRP A 98 6.64 8.89 -12.06
CA TRP A 98 5.26 8.57 -11.73
C TRP A 98 4.43 8.31 -12.99
N ALA A 99 4.72 8.98 -14.11
CA ALA A 99 3.99 8.78 -15.35
C ALA A 99 4.13 7.33 -15.84
N ARG A 100 5.32 6.74 -15.71
CA ARG A 100 5.56 5.33 -16.04
C ARG A 100 4.85 4.35 -15.11
N LEU A 101 4.69 4.71 -13.84
CA LEU A 101 4.03 3.87 -12.84
C LEU A 101 2.50 3.80 -13.04
N TYR A 102 1.92 4.86 -13.61
CA TYR A 102 0.51 4.96 -13.96
C TYR A 102 0.23 4.65 -15.44
N SER A 103 1.23 4.69 -16.32
CA SER A 103 1.13 4.24 -17.71
C SER A 103 1.21 2.71 -17.77
N TYR A 104 0.21 2.07 -17.19
CA TYR A 104 -0.04 0.69 -17.51
C TYR A 104 -0.41 0.60 -18.99
N PRO A 105 0.08 -0.39 -19.77
CA PRO A 105 -0.51 -0.67 -21.05
C PRO A 105 -1.89 -1.26 -20.78
N GLU A 106 -2.89 -0.39 -20.63
CA GLU A 106 -4.29 -0.76 -20.70
C GLU A 106 -4.48 -1.50 -22.04
N SER A 107 -4.58 -2.82 -21.94
CA SER A 107 -5.70 -3.60 -22.46
C SER A 107 -6.18 -3.35 -23.89
N GLN A 108 -5.38 -2.78 -24.80
CA GLN A 108 -5.71 -2.79 -26.23
C GLN A 108 -5.89 -4.25 -26.71
N GLU A 109 -5.17 -5.22 -26.13
CA GLU A 109 -5.39 -6.66 -26.37
C GLU A 109 -6.58 -7.28 -25.60
N ALA A 110 -7.24 -6.57 -24.67
CA ALA A 110 -8.43 -7.07 -23.98
C ALA A 110 -9.73 -6.65 -24.68
N LEU A 111 -9.68 -5.67 -25.58
CA LEU A 111 -10.79 -5.26 -26.43
C LEU A 111 -10.89 -6.11 -27.72
N GLU A 112 -9.88 -6.92 -28.01
CA GLU A 112 -9.80 -7.79 -29.21
C GLU A 112 -9.90 -9.30 -28.91
N ARG A 113 -10.33 -9.69 -27.71
CA ARG A 113 -10.66 -11.09 -27.36
C ARG A 113 -12.16 -11.30 -27.27
#